data_AF-A0A919VRX2-F1
#
_entry.id   AF-A0A919VRX2-F1
#
_cell.length_a   1.000
_cell.length_b   1.000
_cell.length_c   1.000
_cell.angle_alpha   90.00
_cell.angle_beta   90.00
_cell.angle_gamma   90.00
#
_symmetry.space_group_name_H-M   'P 1'
#
loop_
_entity.id
_entity.type
_entity.pdbx_description
1 polymer ?
#
loop_
_entity_poly.entity_id
_entity_poly.type
_entity_poly.pdbx_seq_one_letter_code
_entity_poly.pdbx_strand_id
1 'polypeptide(L)'
;MPPCMDVYVWLPRCDAGAFRHFVERYVDRRNPGDDRLEAFIRAYIDGTASDDDRAALADLGRGDSLGDGFSLYVKARAYYGAIITVTRDGSAVLGLSIDDPDGSAAVLAQARALIDQLRGEFDSPAGCAGEELPPAQSWEEWSDGGPVQLRVGHLPRGR
;
A
#
# COMPACT_ATOMS: atom_id res chain seq x y z
N MET A 1 -2.31 -12.30 16.43
CA MET A 1 -3.25 -11.87 15.38
C MET A 1 -3.46 -13.07 14.48
N PRO A 2 -4.68 -13.35 14.03
CA PRO A 2 -4.87 -14.25 12.90
C PRO A 2 -4.05 -13.75 11.70
N PRO A 3 -3.54 -14.64 10.84
CA PRO A 3 -2.79 -14.22 9.67
C PRO A 3 -3.70 -13.40 8.75
N CYS A 4 -3.15 -12.32 8.21
CA CYS A 4 -3.86 -11.48 7.24
C CYS A 4 -3.39 -11.81 5.82
N MET A 5 -4.32 -11.83 4.87
CA MET A 5 -3.99 -11.83 3.45
C MET A 5 -3.86 -10.38 2.99
N ASP A 6 -2.62 -9.93 2.76
CA ASP A 6 -2.35 -8.59 2.28
C ASP A 6 -2.42 -8.55 0.76
N VAL A 7 -3.15 -7.57 0.25
CA VAL A 7 -3.36 -7.34 -1.18
C VAL A 7 -2.79 -5.99 -1.57
N TYR A 8 -1.96 -5.97 -2.61
CA TYR A 8 -1.29 -4.76 -3.08
C TYR A 8 -1.46 -4.53 -4.58
N VAL A 9 -1.49 -3.26 -4.97
CA VAL A 9 -1.38 -2.81 -6.36
C VAL A 9 -0.24 -1.80 -6.50
N TRP A 10 0.46 -1.86 -7.63
CA TRP A 10 1.59 -0.99 -7.92
C TRP A 10 1.16 0.20 -8.78
N LEU A 11 1.50 1.41 -8.38
CA LEU A 11 1.24 2.63 -9.13
C LEU A 11 2.57 3.18 -9.64
N PRO A 12 2.91 3.03 -10.95
CA PRO A 12 4.18 3.52 -11.50
C PRO A 12 4.34 5.04 -11.41
N ARG A 13 3.20 5.74 -11.37
CA ARG A 13 3.10 7.17 -11.07
C ARG A 13 1.95 7.31 -10.11
N CYS A 14 2.19 7.92 -8.97
CA CYS A 14 1.13 8.27 -8.04
C CYS A 14 1.00 9.78 -7.98
N ASP A 15 -0.22 10.27 -8.10
CA ASP A 15 -0.54 11.66 -7.90
C ASP A 15 -1.43 11.85 -6.67
N ALA A 16 -1.58 13.11 -6.25
CA ALA A 16 -2.42 13.48 -5.13
C ALA A 16 -3.88 13.00 -5.27
N GLY A 17 -4.38 12.87 -6.51
CA GLY A 17 -5.72 12.39 -6.80
C GLY A 17 -5.91 10.92 -6.44
N ALA A 18 -4.95 10.06 -6.83
CA ALA A 18 -4.96 8.65 -6.48
C ALA A 18 -4.91 8.43 -4.96
N PHE A 19 -4.01 9.13 -4.26
CA PHE A 19 -3.92 9.05 -2.80
C PHE A 19 -5.19 9.56 -2.11
N ARG A 20 -5.72 10.71 -2.56
CA ARG A 20 -6.98 11.26 -2.04
C ARG A 20 -8.11 10.25 -2.21
N HIS A 21 -8.24 9.66 -3.39
CA HIS A 21 -9.27 8.67 -3.68
C HIS A 21 -9.16 7.45 -2.74
N PHE A 22 -7.96 6.89 -2.60
CA PHE A 22 -7.73 5.74 -1.73
C PHE A 22 -8.07 6.04 -0.25
N VAL A 23 -7.61 7.18 0.27
CA VAL A 23 -7.88 7.62 1.64
C VAL A 23 -9.38 7.85 1.88
N GLU A 24 -10.06 8.50 0.93
CA GLU A 24 -11.49 8.77 1.05
C GLU A 24 -12.35 7.51 0.94
N ARG A 25 -11.92 6.55 0.12
CA ARG A 25 -12.67 5.33 -0.17
C ARG A 25 -12.48 4.24 0.86
N TYR A 26 -11.25 4.03 1.33
CA TYR A 26 -10.86 2.85 2.09
C TYR A 26 -10.43 3.11 3.52
N VAL A 27 -9.87 4.29 3.83
CA VAL A 27 -9.29 4.58 5.16
C VAL A 27 -10.34 5.09 6.14
N ASP A 28 -10.32 4.60 7.38
CA ASP A 28 -11.09 5.17 8.49
C ASP A 28 -10.42 6.44 9.01
N ARG A 29 -10.76 7.58 8.41
CA ARG A 29 -10.22 8.89 8.80
C ARG A 29 -10.63 9.34 10.20
N ARG A 30 -11.69 8.78 10.79
CA ARG A 30 -12.13 9.16 12.14
C ARG A 30 -11.29 8.47 13.20
N ASN A 31 -10.77 7.29 12.87
CA ASN A 31 -9.91 6.51 13.75
C ASN A 31 -8.87 5.77 12.89
N PRO A 32 -7.84 6.47 12.39
CA PRO A 32 -6.89 5.88 11.44
C PRO A 32 -5.91 4.90 12.10
N GLY A 33 -5.77 4.91 13.42
CA GLY A 33 -4.84 4.05 14.15
C GLY A 33 -3.38 4.51 14.11
N ASP A 34 -2.95 5.20 13.05
CA ASP A 34 -1.67 5.90 12.96
C ASP A 34 -1.91 7.41 12.73
N ASP A 35 -1.47 8.22 13.69
CA ASP A 35 -1.66 9.68 13.68
C ASP A 35 -0.88 10.37 12.55
N ARG A 36 0.11 9.68 11.95
CA ARG A 36 0.89 10.20 10.83
C ARG A 36 0.11 10.23 9.51
N LEU A 37 -1.12 9.70 9.47
CA LEU A 37 -2.01 9.85 8.30
C LEU A 37 -2.23 11.33 7.95
N GLU A 38 -2.38 12.20 8.95
CA GLU A 38 -2.60 13.63 8.69
C GLU A 38 -1.35 14.31 8.13
N ALA A 39 -0.15 13.90 8.55
CA ALA A 39 1.12 14.35 7.95
C ALA A 39 1.23 13.88 6.50
N PHE A 40 0.85 12.62 6.23
CA PHE A 40 0.80 12.08 4.87
C PHE A 40 -0.15 12.87 3.96
N ILE A 41 -1.36 13.19 4.42
CA ILE A 41 -2.34 13.97 3.66
C ILE A 41 -1.77 15.35 3.32
N ARG A 42 -1.19 16.06 4.29
CA ARG A 42 -0.56 17.36 4.04
C ARG A 42 0.60 17.27 3.05
N ALA A 43 1.43 16.23 3.14
CA ALA A 43 2.60 16.07 2.29
C ALA A 43 2.27 15.67 0.84
N TYR A 44 1.42 14.65 0.66
CA TYR A 44 1.24 13.98 -0.63
C TYR A 44 -0.09 14.28 -1.32
N ILE A 45 -1.06 14.84 -0.59
CA ILE A 45 -2.40 15.13 -1.14
C ILE A 45 -2.64 16.65 -1.26
N ASP A 46 -2.31 17.42 -0.21
CA ASP A 46 -2.60 18.86 -0.18
C ASP A 46 -1.39 19.73 -0.55
N GLY A 47 -0.16 19.20 -0.43
CA GLY A 47 1.07 19.91 -0.74
C GLY A 47 1.44 21.01 0.27
N THR A 48 1.00 20.86 1.52
CA THR A 48 1.15 21.84 2.60
C THR A 48 1.95 21.31 3.80
N ALA A 49 2.79 20.29 3.62
CA ALA A 49 3.57 19.70 4.70
C ALA A 49 4.59 20.67 5.31
N SER A 50 4.69 20.64 6.64
CA SER A 50 5.76 21.25 7.41
C SER A 50 7.03 20.37 7.43
N ASP A 51 8.11 20.88 8.01
CA ASP A 51 9.32 20.09 8.25
C ASP A 51 9.06 18.97 9.29
N ASP A 52 8.22 19.23 10.29
CA ASP A 52 7.81 18.22 11.27
C ASP A 52 7.01 17.08 10.62
N ASP A 53 6.15 17.39 9.65
CA ASP A 53 5.42 16.38 8.87
C ASP A 53 6.39 15.47 8.11
N ARG A 54 7.40 16.06 7.48
CA ARG A 54 8.42 15.32 6.72
C ARG A 54 9.26 14.45 7.65
N ALA A 55 9.67 14.97 8.81
CA ALA A 55 10.42 14.21 9.80
C ALA A 55 9.61 13.02 10.33
N ALA A 56 8.33 13.22 10.66
CA ALA A 56 7.46 12.17 11.15
C ALA A 56 7.23 11.04 10.11
N LEU A 57 7.20 11.37 8.82
CA LEU A 57 7.10 10.40 7.74
C LEU A 57 8.44 9.71 7.46
N ALA A 58 9.58 10.41 7.61
CA ALA A 58 10.90 9.80 7.46
C ALA A 58 11.16 8.69 8.51
N ASP A 59 10.63 8.85 9.72
CA ASP A 59 10.71 7.84 10.80
C ASP A 59 9.97 6.52 10.46
N LEU A 60 9.12 6.50 9.42
CA LEU A 60 8.47 5.29 8.92
C LEU A 60 9.33 4.48 7.94
N GLY A 61 10.47 5.03 7.50
CA GLY A 61 11.37 4.37 6.57
C GLY A 61 12.01 3.10 7.16
N ARG A 62 12.29 2.11 6.31
CA ARG A 62 12.98 0.88 6.72
C ARG A 62 14.48 0.97 6.41
N GLY A 63 15.30 1.20 7.44
CA GLY A 63 16.77 1.01 7.41
C GLY A 63 17.62 2.21 6.94
N ASP A 64 18.94 2.00 6.93
CA ASP A 64 19.99 3.04 6.68
C ASP A 64 20.19 3.39 5.19
N SER A 65 19.26 3.01 4.32
CA SER A 65 19.37 3.25 2.88
C SER A 65 18.97 4.68 2.56
N LEU A 66 19.74 5.37 1.72
CA LEU A 66 19.60 6.78 1.29
C LEU A 66 18.30 7.14 0.52
N GLY A 67 17.18 6.45 0.73
CA GLY A 67 15.93 6.69 0.01
C GLY A 67 14.74 6.87 0.95
N ASP A 68 13.90 7.87 0.64
CA ASP A 68 12.75 8.32 1.44
C ASP A 68 11.51 7.39 1.34
N GLY A 69 11.73 6.09 1.10
CA GLY A 69 10.62 5.14 0.98
C GLY A 69 10.07 4.76 2.35
N PHE A 70 8.74 4.76 2.50
CA PHE A 70 8.08 4.42 3.75
C PHE A 70 6.72 3.76 3.52
N SER A 71 6.23 3.08 4.55
CA SER A 71 4.91 2.44 4.54
C SER A 71 4.11 2.89 5.75
N LEU A 72 2.91 3.37 5.51
CA LEU A 72 1.94 3.77 6.52
C LEU A 72 0.85 2.69 6.63
N TYR A 73 0.64 2.20 7.85
CA TYR A 73 -0.39 1.21 8.17
C TYR A 73 -1.51 1.90 8.93
N VAL A 74 -2.71 1.92 8.36
CA VAL A 74 -3.88 2.58 8.94
C VAL A 74 -5.09 1.64 8.95
N LYS A 75 -6.07 1.96 9.79
CA LYS A 75 -7.34 1.26 9.81
C LYS A 75 -8.13 1.51 8.54
N ALA A 76 -8.66 0.44 7.98
CA ALA A 76 -9.60 0.50 6.87
C ALA A 76 -11.05 0.51 7.38
N ARG A 77 -11.98 1.01 6.55
CA ARG A 77 -13.41 1.07 6.87
C ARG A 77 -14.11 -0.28 6.80
N ALA A 78 -13.72 -1.12 5.85
CA ALA A 78 -14.39 -2.38 5.52
C ALA A 78 -13.42 -3.55 5.34
N TYR A 79 -12.13 -3.32 5.58
CA TYR A 79 -11.05 -4.30 5.49
C TYR A 79 -10.31 -4.33 6.82
N TYR A 80 -9.48 -5.34 7.05
CA TYR A 80 -8.73 -5.46 8.30
C TYR A 80 -7.76 -4.29 8.47
N GLY A 81 -7.09 -3.89 7.39
CA GLY A 81 -6.17 -2.76 7.35
C GLY A 81 -6.09 -2.15 5.97
N ALA A 82 -5.54 -0.93 5.90
CA ALA A 82 -5.15 -0.26 4.68
C ALA A 82 -3.68 0.16 4.78
N ILE A 83 -2.95 -0.01 3.69
CA ILE A 83 -1.52 0.26 3.61
C ILE A 83 -1.28 1.24 2.47
N ILE A 84 -0.50 2.28 2.74
CA ILE A 84 -0.03 3.24 1.75
C ILE A 84 1.49 3.25 1.81
N THR A 85 2.14 2.98 0.69
CA THR A 85 3.60 3.00 0.58
C THR A 85 4.02 3.96 -0.50
N VAL A 86 4.95 4.87 -0.15
CA VAL A 86 5.72 5.65 -1.11
C VAL A 86 7.04 4.91 -1.29
N THR A 87 7.37 4.53 -2.52
CA THR A 87 8.57 3.74 -2.79
C THR A 87 9.78 4.66 -2.96
N ARG A 88 10.97 4.09 -2.79
CA ARG A 88 12.25 4.78 -2.98
C ARG A 88 12.51 5.23 -4.43
N ASP A 89 11.80 4.63 -5.38
CA ASP A 89 11.88 4.96 -6.81
C ASP A 89 10.80 5.96 -7.28
N GLY A 90 10.02 6.53 -6.35
CA GLY A 90 8.99 7.53 -6.64
C GLY A 90 7.65 6.97 -7.15
N SER A 91 7.51 5.65 -7.16
CA SER A 91 6.23 4.95 -7.34
C SER A 91 5.43 4.92 -6.03
N ALA A 92 4.24 4.29 -6.07
CA ALA A 92 3.50 3.97 -4.86
C ALA A 92 2.97 2.54 -4.87
N VAL A 93 2.72 2.00 -3.69
CA VAL A 93 2.00 0.76 -3.49
C VAL A 93 0.82 1.02 -2.57
N LEU A 94 -0.37 0.66 -3.02
CA LEU A 94 -1.61 0.76 -2.24
C LEU A 94 -2.09 -0.63 -1.90
N GLY A 95 -2.54 -0.85 -0.67
CA GLY A 95 -2.96 -2.17 -0.25
C GLY A 95 -4.05 -2.21 0.81
N LEU A 96 -4.71 -3.36 0.86
CA LEU A 96 -5.77 -3.68 1.81
C LEU A 96 -5.53 -5.09 2.34
N SER A 97 -5.77 -5.27 3.64
CA SER A 97 -5.64 -6.57 4.30
C SER A 97 -7.01 -7.22 4.46
N ILE A 98 -7.12 -8.50 4.09
CA ILE A 98 -8.28 -9.35 4.33
C ILE A 98 -7.98 -10.21 5.56
N ASP A 99 -8.92 -10.29 6.49
CA ASP A 99 -8.81 -11.18 7.64
C ASP A 99 -8.88 -12.65 7.16
N ASP A 100 -7.88 -13.47 7.51
CA ASP A 100 -7.81 -14.89 7.13
C ASP A 100 -7.45 -15.79 8.32
N PRO A 101 -8.33 -15.89 9.34
CA PRO A 101 -8.02 -16.65 10.55
C PRO A 101 -7.79 -18.15 10.32
N ASP A 102 -8.26 -18.69 9.18
CA ASP A 102 -8.30 -20.14 8.91
C ASP A 102 -7.44 -20.57 7.70
N GLY A 103 -6.76 -19.66 7.01
CA GLY A 103 -5.96 -19.97 5.80
C GLY A 103 -6.83 -20.51 4.65
N SER A 104 -8.01 -19.92 4.46
CA SER A 104 -9.05 -20.50 3.61
C SER A 104 -8.78 -20.27 2.12
N ALA A 105 -8.96 -21.31 1.30
CA ALA A 105 -8.90 -21.18 -0.17
C ALA A 105 -9.89 -20.13 -0.73
N ALA A 106 -10.95 -19.80 0.03
CA ALA A 106 -11.87 -18.72 -0.33
C ALA A 106 -11.21 -17.33 -0.25
N VAL A 107 -10.27 -17.11 0.68
CA VAL A 107 -9.57 -15.84 0.83
C VAL A 107 -8.66 -15.56 -0.36
N LEU A 108 -8.00 -16.59 -0.93
CA LEU A 108 -7.21 -16.41 -2.14
C LEU A 108 -8.07 -15.95 -3.34
N ALA A 109 -9.29 -16.47 -3.46
CA ALA A 109 -10.24 -16.02 -4.48
C ALA A 109 -10.71 -14.58 -4.23
N GLN A 110 -10.95 -14.19 -2.98
CA GLN A 110 -11.27 -12.82 -2.61
C GLN A 110 -10.10 -11.88 -2.89
N ALA A 111 -8.87 -12.28 -2.58
CA ALA A 111 -7.66 -11.53 -2.87
C ALA A 111 -7.49 -11.31 -4.38
N ARG A 112 -7.72 -12.33 -5.22
CA ARG A 112 -7.73 -12.18 -6.68
C ARG A 112 -8.75 -11.11 -7.12
N ALA A 113 -9.99 -11.22 -6.64
CA ALA A 113 -11.05 -10.28 -7.01
C ALA A 113 -10.72 -8.85 -6.54
N LEU A 114 -10.12 -8.71 -5.36
CA LEU A 114 -9.69 -7.41 -4.83
C LEU A 114 -8.53 -6.81 -5.63
N ILE A 115 -7.55 -7.63 -6.06
CA ILE A 115 -6.50 -7.17 -6.98
C ILE A 115 -7.13 -6.62 -8.26
N ASP A 116 -8.06 -7.35 -8.88
CA ASP A 116 -8.68 -6.93 -10.14
C ASP A 116 -9.51 -5.64 -9.95
N GLN A 117 -10.22 -5.50 -8.84
CA GLN A 117 -10.93 -4.27 -8.48
C GLN A 117 -9.95 -3.09 -8.34
N LEU A 118 -8.94 -3.22 -7.47
CA LEU A 118 -7.99 -2.14 -7.21
C LEU A 118 -7.19 -1.77 -8.47
N ARG A 119 -6.84 -2.75 -9.31
CA ARG A 119 -6.17 -2.49 -10.58
C ARG A 119 -7.04 -1.70 -11.54
N GLY A 120 -8.32 -2.04 -11.65
CA GLY A 120 -9.27 -1.27 -12.45
C GLY A 120 -9.49 0.15 -11.90
N GLU A 121 -9.57 0.28 -10.57
CA GLU A 121 -9.84 1.56 -9.90
C GLU A 121 -8.67 2.55 -9.98
N PHE A 122 -7.43 2.05 -9.87
CA PHE A 122 -6.22 2.87 -9.86
C PHE A 122 -5.39 2.78 -11.15
N ASP A 123 -5.96 2.22 -12.22
CA ASP A 123 -5.27 1.95 -13.51
C ASP A 123 -3.91 1.27 -13.30
N SER A 124 -3.85 0.33 -12.36
CA SER A 124 -2.60 -0.29 -11.96
C SER A 124 -2.23 -1.46 -12.88
N PRO A 125 -0.99 -1.48 -13.42
CA PRO A 125 -0.54 -2.54 -14.32
C PRO A 125 -0.37 -3.89 -13.62
N ALA A 126 -0.13 -3.90 -12.30
CA ALA A 126 0.18 -5.11 -11.57
C ALA A 126 -0.36 -5.10 -10.13
N GLY A 127 -0.72 -6.28 -9.65
CA GLY A 127 -1.07 -6.50 -8.24
C GLY A 127 -0.53 -7.82 -7.73
N CYS A 128 -0.37 -7.92 -6.43
CA CYS A 128 0.04 -9.14 -5.74
C CYS A 128 -0.71 -9.33 -4.42
N ALA A 129 -0.69 -10.56 -3.91
CA ALA A 129 -1.16 -10.86 -2.56
C ALA A 129 -0.34 -11.98 -1.90
N GLY A 130 -0.33 -11.98 -0.58
CA GLY A 130 0.29 -13.02 0.25
C GLY A 130 -0.04 -12.84 1.73
N GLU A 131 0.17 -13.91 2.50
CA GLU A 131 0.00 -13.89 3.95
C GLU A 131 1.08 -13.02 4.62
N GLU A 132 0.66 -12.06 5.44
CA GLU A 132 1.54 -11.13 6.17
C GLU A 132 2.63 -10.52 5.26
N LEU A 133 2.25 -10.27 4.01
CA LEU A 133 3.18 -9.83 2.96
C LEU A 133 3.53 -8.36 3.23
N PRO A 134 4.81 -8.02 3.51
CA PRO A 134 5.17 -6.61 3.61
C PRO A 134 4.96 -5.90 2.26
N PRO A 135 4.51 -4.63 2.27
CA PRO A 135 4.46 -3.84 1.06
C PRO A 135 5.87 -3.61 0.51
N ALA A 136 6.01 -3.69 -0.80
CA ALA A 136 7.28 -3.38 -1.46
C ALA A 136 7.58 -1.87 -1.38
N GLN A 137 8.80 -1.51 -1.01
CA GLN A 137 9.30 -0.13 -0.98
C GLN A 137 10.21 0.21 -2.17
N SER A 138 10.38 -0.71 -3.14
CA SER A 138 11.03 -0.46 -4.43
C SER A 138 10.55 -1.44 -5.51
N TRP A 139 10.87 -1.13 -6.77
CA TRP A 139 10.60 -2.00 -7.91
C TRP A 139 11.30 -3.36 -7.80
N GLU A 140 12.53 -3.38 -7.26
CA GLU A 140 13.26 -4.62 -7.01
C GLU A 140 12.54 -5.49 -5.99
N GLU A 141 12.09 -4.91 -4.86
CA GLU A 141 11.31 -5.65 -3.85
C GLU A 141 9.98 -6.16 -4.41
N TRP A 142 9.30 -5.37 -5.25
CA TRP A 142 8.07 -5.81 -5.91
C TRP A 142 8.32 -6.98 -6.86
N SER A 143 9.42 -6.92 -7.60
CA SER A 143 9.80 -7.92 -8.60
C SER A 143 10.34 -9.18 -7.96
N ASP A 144 10.94 -9.06 -6.77
CA ASP A 144 11.43 -10.20 -6.02
C ASP A 144 10.28 -11.14 -5.68
N GLY A 145 10.46 -12.42 -6.00
CA GLY A 145 9.43 -13.44 -5.93
C GLY A 145 9.23 -13.98 -4.51
N GLY A 146 9.28 -13.12 -3.48
CA GLY A 146 9.22 -13.46 -2.05
C GLY A 146 7.94 -14.21 -1.63
N PRO A 147 7.36 -13.98 -0.42
CA PRO A 147 6.19 -14.74 0.06
C PRO A 147 4.88 -14.43 -0.70
N VAL A 148 4.98 -13.90 -1.93
CA VAL A 148 3.86 -13.63 -2.82
C VAL A 148 3.24 -14.95 -3.27
N GLN A 149 2.01 -15.18 -2.83
CA GLN A 149 1.22 -16.34 -3.25
C GLN A 149 0.51 -16.10 -4.59
N LEU A 150 0.27 -14.82 -4.91
CA LEU A 150 -0.60 -14.44 -5.99
C LEU A 150 -0.05 -13.23 -6.75
N ARG A 151 0.02 -13.31 -8.07
CA ARG A 151 0.32 -12.16 -8.95
C ARG A 151 -0.73 -12.01 -10.05
N VAL A 152 -1.02 -10.76 -10.42
CA VAL A 152 -1.81 -10.39 -11.60
C VAL A 152 -1.13 -9.27 -12.34
N GLY A 153 -1.19 -9.34 -13.66
CA GLY A 153 -0.58 -8.32 -14.51
C GLY A 153 0.94 -8.38 -14.43
N HIS A 154 1.58 -7.34 -14.93
CA HIS A 154 3.02 -7.25 -14.99
C HIS A 154 3.42 -5.78 -15.02
N LEU A 155 4.49 -5.44 -14.28
CA LEU A 155 5.12 -4.16 -14.48
C LEU A 155 5.82 -4.19 -15.85
N PRO A 156 5.64 -3.15 -16.70
CA PRO A 156 6.52 -3.00 -17.84
C PRO A 156 7.96 -2.96 -17.31
N ARG A 157 8.86 -3.73 -17.92
CA ARG A 157 10.28 -3.67 -17.57
C ARG A 157 10.72 -2.22 -17.70
N GLY A 158 11.15 -1.62 -16.59
CA GLY A 158 11.58 -0.24 -16.52
C GLY A 158 12.75 0.00 -17.48
N ARG A 159 12.72 1.16 -18.14
CA ARG A 159 13.85 1.76 -18.87
C ARG A 159 14.89 2.28 -17.90
#